data_AF-A0A1Z9L2I6-F1
#
_entry.id   AF-A0A1Z9L2I6-F1
#
_cell.length_a   1.000
_cell.length_b   1.000
_cell.length_c   1.000
_cell.angle_alpha   90.00
_cell.angle_beta   90.00
_cell.angle_gamma   90.00
#
_symmetry.space_group_name_H-M   'P 1'
#
loop_
_entity.id
_entity.type
_entity.pdbx_description
1 polymer ?
#
loop_
_entity_poly.entity_id
_entity_poly.type
_entity_poly.pdbx_seq_one_letter_code
_entity_poly.pdbx_strand_id
1 'polypeptide(L)'
;MVVMSDSKKLESLIFFVNTMSLNKEELKNKIIYRASYRGTKEMDILMIGFVKSIIDKLDVDHLEALNEFINMDDQVLISIKKESTINIKNKFVAKIADEFQKF
;
A
#
# COMPACT_ATOMS: atom_id res chain seq x y z
N MET A 1 9.74 38.82 -13.07
CA MET A 1 8.84 37.67 -12.86
C MET A 1 8.25 37.31 -14.21
N VAL A 2 8.75 36.26 -14.88
CA VAL A 2 8.24 35.85 -16.19
C VAL A 2 6.96 35.07 -15.94
N VAL A 3 5.81 35.66 -16.28
CA VAL A 3 4.51 34.99 -16.18
C VAL A 3 4.49 33.88 -17.23
N MET A 4 4.44 32.61 -16.79
CA MET A 4 4.22 31.48 -17.70
C MET A 4 2.87 31.63 -18.41
N SER A 5 2.85 31.36 -19.73
CA SER A 5 1.61 31.29 -20.50
C SER A 5 0.69 30.20 -19.96
N ASP A 6 -0.63 30.39 -20.07
CA ASP A 6 -1.62 29.46 -19.52
C ASP A 6 -1.51 28.05 -20.13
N SER A 7 -1.07 27.93 -21.39
CA SER A 7 -0.72 26.65 -22.01
C SER A 7 0.43 25.93 -21.30
N LYS A 8 1.50 26.65 -20.91
CA LYS A 8 2.66 26.06 -20.21
C LYS A 8 2.32 25.63 -18.79
N LYS A 9 1.38 26.31 -18.12
CA LYS A 9 0.86 25.88 -16.81
C LYS A 9 0.06 24.58 -16.91
N LEU A 10 -0.76 24.44 -17.95
CA LEU A 10 -1.56 23.23 -18.18
C LEU A 10 -0.67 22.02 -18.46
N GLU A 11 0.33 22.15 -19.34
CA GLU A 11 1.32 21.10 -19.62
C GLU A 11 2.07 20.67 -18.34
N SER A 12 2.48 21.63 -17.51
CA SER A 12 3.14 21.35 -16.23
C SER A 12 2.22 20.60 -15.25
N LEU A 13 0.92 20.93 -15.23
CA LEU A 13 -0.05 20.26 -14.37
C LEU A 13 -0.32 18.83 -14.86
N ILE A 14 -0.49 18.64 -16.17
CA ILE A 14 -0.66 17.31 -16.79
C ILE A 14 0.56 16.42 -16.50
N PHE A 15 1.78 16.96 -16.67
CA PHE A 15 3.00 16.25 -16.34
C PHE A 15 3.03 15.82 -14.87
N PHE A 16 2.72 16.73 -13.94
CA PHE A 16 2.69 16.43 -12.51
C PHE A 16 1.67 15.35 -12.15
N VAL A 17 0.45 15.44 -12.69
CA VAL A 17 -0.61 14.44 -12.47
C VAL A 17 -0.17 13.07 -13.00
N ASN A 18 0.42 13.01 -14.18
CA ASN A 18 0.93 11.76 -14.76
C ASN A 18 2.05 11.14 -13.91
N THR A 19 3.00 11.95 -13.42
CA THR A 19 4.07 11.47 -12.51
C THR A 19 3.48 10.94 -11.20
N MET A 20 2.50 11.63 -10.62
CA MET A 20 1.84 11.20 -9.39
C MET A 20 1.07 9.88 -9.57
N SER A 21 0.44 9.69 -10.74
CA SER A 21 -0.20 8.42 -11.10
C SER A 21 0.81 7.29 -11.30
N LEU A 22 1.95 7.56 -11.93
CA LEU A 22 3.02 6.58 -12.13
C LEU A 22 3.57 6.08 -10.80
N ASN A 23 3.88 7.02 -9.89
CA ASN A 23 4.38 6.69 -8.55
C ASN A 23 3.40 5.82 -7.76
N LYS A 24 2.09 6.03 -7.94
CA LYS A 24 1.05 5.20 -7.30
C LYS A 24 1.08 3.76 -7.82
N GLU A 25 1.14 3.57 -9.13
CA GLU A 25 1.16 2.22 -9.73
C GLU A 25 2.48 1.49 -9.45
N GLU A 26 3.61 2.20 -9.41
CA GLU A 26 4.90 1.64 -8.97
C GLU A 26 4.83 1.13 -7.51
N LEU A 27 4.22 1.92 -6.61
CA LEU A 27 4.00 1.51 -5.23
C LEU A 27 3.12 0.25 -5.15
N LYS A 28 2.04 0.18 -5.93
CA LYS A 28 1.19 -1.02 -5.97
C LYS A 28 1.97 -2.25 -6.43
N ASN A 29 2.76 -2.14 -7.50
CA ASN A 29 3.57 -3.23 -8.03
C ASN A 29 4.58 -3.73 -6.99
N LYS A 30 5.21 -2.82 -6.25
CA LYS A 30 6.11 -3.16 -5.13
C LYS A 30 5.39 -3.93 -4.03
N ILE A 31 4.18 -3.50 -3.64
CA ILE A 31 3.36 -4.18 -2.64
C ILE A 31 2.98 -5.59 -3.11
N ILE A 32 2.49 -5.72 -4.35
CA ILE A 32 2.11 -7.01 -4.95
C ILE A 32 3.31 -7.97 -4.98
N TYR A 33 4.48 -7.48 -5.41
CA TYR A 33 5.70 -8.26 -5.43
C TYR A 33 6.04 -8.78 -4.03
N ARG A 34 6.13 -7.90 -3.03
CA ARG A 34 6.47 -8.28 -1.65
C ARG A 34 5.44 -9.24 -1.03
N ALA A 35 4.16 -9.07 -1.35
CA ALA A 35 3.10 -9.95 -0.91
C ALA A 35 3.15 -11.35 -1.53
N SER A 36 3.76 -11.48 -2.71
CA SER A 36 3.88 -12.74 -3.45
C SER A 36 5.10 -13.60 -3.07
N TYR A 37 6.02 -13.05 -2.26
CA TYR A 37 7.28 -13.71 -1.88
C TYR A 37 7.57 -13.55 -0.39
N ARG A 38 7.04 -14.47 0.41
CA ARG A 38 7.13 -14.64 1.87
C ARG A 38 7.96 -15.87 2.24
N GLY A 39 8.13 -16.09 3.54
CA GLY A 39 8.90 -17.22 4.06
C GLY A 39 8.23 -18.58 3.86
N THR A 40 6.90 -18.63 3.68
CA THR A 40 6.15 -19.88 3.43
C THR A 40 5.10 -19.72 2.34
N LYS A 41 4.76 -20.82 1.67
CA LYS A 41 3.72 -20.85 0.61
C LYS A 41 2.34 -20.49 1.14
N GLU A 42 2.02 -20.91 2.36
CA GLU A 42 0.75 -20.57 3.01
C GLU A 42 0.66 -19.05 3.23
N MET A 43 1.78 -18.43 3.64
CA MET A 43 1.84 -17.00 3.85
C MET A 43 1.80 -16.21 2.53
N ASP A 44 2.42 -16.74 1.47
CA ASP A 44 2.30 -16.19 0.11
C ASP A 44 0.84 -16.09 -0.31
N ILE A 45 0.11 -17.21 -0.26
CA ILE A 45 -1.27 -17.32 -0.71
C ILE A 45 -2.17 -16.39 0.11
N LEU A 46 -2.02 -16.39 1.44
CA LEU A 46 -2.78 -15.53 2.33
C LEU A 46 -2.52 -14.05 2.03
N MET A 47 -1.25 -13.65 1.95
CA MET A 47 -0.87 -12.25 1.81
C MET A 47 -1.23 -11.70 0.43
N ILE A 48 -0.96 -12.44 -0.65
CA ILE A 48 -1.30 -11.98 -1.99
C ILE A 48 -2.82 -11.93 -2.21
N GLY A 49 -3.56 -12.87 -1.62
CA GLY A 49 -5.02 -12.86 -1.62
C GLY A 49 -5.57 -11.61 -0.94
N PHE A 50 -5.07 -11.32 0.27
CA PHE A 50 -5.47 -10.12 1.02
C PHE A 50 -5.16 -8.83 0.25
N VAL A 51 -3.91 -8.65 -0.20
CA VAL A 51 -3.48 -7.44 -0.92
C VAL A 51 -4.34 -7.20 -2.15
N LYS A 52 -4.55 -8.23 -2.98
CA LYS A 52 -5.38 -8.10 -4.19
C LYS A 52 -6.83 -7.73 -3.90
N SER A 53 -7.35 -8.05 -2.71
CA SER A 53 -8.74 -7.74 -2.34
C SER A 53 -8.98 -6.25 -2.02
N ILE A 54 -7.92 -5.51 -1.64
CA ILE A 54 -8.03 -4.11 -1.19
C ILE A 54 -7.24 -3.10 -2.04
N ILE A 55 -6.13 -3.49 -2.68
CA ILE A 55 -5.11 -2.56 -3.22
C ILE A 55 -5.64 -1.52 -4.20
N ASP A 56 -6.61 -1.87 -5.04
CA ASP A 56 -7.17 -0.95 -6.04
C ASP A 56 -8.15 0.08 -5.47
N LYS A 57 -8.60 -0.11 -4.23
CA LYS A 57 -9.52 0.78 -3.52
C LYS A 57 -8.79 1.82 -2.67
N LEU A 58 -7.48 1.72 -2.54
CA LEU A 58 -6.68 2.55 -1.64
C LEU A 58 -6.21 3.85 -2.32
N ASP A 59 -6.20 4.92 -1.54
CA ASP A 59 -5.46 6.16 -1.85
C ASP A 59 -3.97 5.98 -1.52
N VAL A 60 -3.17 7.01 -1.77
CA VAL A 60 -1.71 6.95 -1.59
C VAL A 60 -1.33 6.75 -0.12
N ASP A 61 -1.99 7.40 0.82
CA ASP A 61 -1.68 7.28 2.25
C ASP A 61 -1.98 5.86 2.76
N HIS A 62 -3.10 5.28 2.33
CA HIS A 62 -3.45 3.90 2.66
C HIS A 62 -2.55 2.88 1.94
N LEU A 63 -2.05 3.18 0.74
CA LEU A 63 -1.06 2.34 0.05
C LEU A 63 0.28 2.35 0.79
N GLU A 64 0.72 3.50 1.32
CA GLU A 64 1.93 3.56 2.15
C GLU A 64 1.75 2.79 3.45
N ALA A 65 0.59 2.87 4.09
CA ALA A 65 0.27 2.05 5.25
C ALA A 65 0.24 0.55 4.93
N LEU A 66 -0.31 0.15 3.78
CA LEU A 66 -0.26 -1.23 3.32
C LEU A 66 1.18 -1.67 3.03
N ASN A 67 2.01 -0.80 2.44
CA ASN A 67 3.43 -1.05 2.22
C ASN A 67 4.21 -1.18 3.54
N GLU A 68 3.89 -0.39 4.57
CA GLU A 68 4.45 -0.58 5.92
C GLU A 68 4.05 -1.95 6.50
N PHE A 69 2.75 -2.29 6.41
CA PHE A 69 2.19 -3.54 6.91
C PHE A 69 2.82 -4.78 6.26
N ILE A 70 2.89 -4.82 4.93
CA ILE A 70 3.41 -5.99 4.20
C ILE A 70 4.92 -6.18 4.37
N ASN A 71 5.67 -5.17 4.83
CA ASN A 71 7.09 -5.32 5.14
C ASN A 71 7.34 -5.87 6.56
N MET A 72 6.30 -6.13 7.36
CA MET A 72 6.45 -6.82 8.64
C MET A 72 6.85 -8.29 8.44
N ASP A 73 7.56 -8.83 9.43
CA ASP A 73 7.95 -10.24 9.46
C ASP A 73 6.73 -11.17 9.57
N ASP A 74 6.85 -12.36 8.98
CA ASP A 74 5.77 -13.35 8.95
C ASP A 74 5.30 -13.74 10.38
N GLN A 75 6.20 -13.79 11.36
CA GLN A 75 5.83 -14.05 12.76
C GLN A 75 4.92 -12.96 13.35
N VAL A 76 5.21 -11.69 13.05
CA VAL A 76 4.37 -10.56 13.48
C VAL A 76 3.01 -10.67 12.81
N LEU A 77 2.98 -10.91 11.50
CA LEU A 77 1.74 -11.04 10.71
C LEU A 77 0.85 -12.19 11.16
N ILE A 78 1.44 -13.33 11.50
CA ILE A 78 0.72 -14.46 12.08
C ILE A 78 0.13 -14.09 13.45
N SER A 79 0.87 -13.32 14.25
CA SER A 79 0.39 -12.84 15.55
C SER A 79 -0.79 -11.87 15.35
N ILE A 80 -0.69 -10.95 14.38
CA ILE A 80 -1.80 -10.05 13.98
C ILE A 80 -3.03 -10.85 13.60
N LYS A 81 -2.87 -11.93 12.82
CA LYS A 81 -3.99 -12.75 12.38
C LYS A 81 -4.69 -13.48 13.52
N LYS A 82 -3.97 -13.79 14.61
CA LYS A 82 -4.47 -14.56 15.77
C LYS A 82 -4.96 -13.67 16.91
N GLU A 83 -4.33 -12.52 17.13
CA GLU A 83 -4.55 -11.65 18.28
C GLU A 83 -5.00 -10.25 17.84
N SER A 84 -6.00 -9.70 18.54
CA SER A 84 -6.59 -8.39 18.23
C SER A 84 -5.76 -7.19 18.74
N THR A 85 -4.85 -7.39 19.69
CA THR A 85 -4.14 -6.28 20.36
C THR A 85 -2.68 -6.20 19.95
N ILE A 86 -2.41 -5.39 18.93
CA ILE A 86 -1.06 -4.95 18.60
C ILE A 86 -1.00 -3.45 18.80
N ASN A 87 0.05 -3.01 19.49
CA ASN A 87 0.30 -1.59 19.73
C ASN A 87 0.86 -0.92 18.47
N ILE A 88 0.02 -0.80 17.43
CA ILE A 88 0.36 -0.12 16.19
C ILE A 88 0.14 1.38 16.39
N LYS A 89 1.23 2.15 16.37
CA LYS A 89 1.18 3.62 16.54
C LYS A 89 0.52 4.32 15.34
N ASN A 90 0.71 3.78 14.14
CA ASN A 90 0.15 4.33 12.91
C ASN A 90 -1.31 3.87 12.73
N LYS A 91 -2.26 4.81 12.83
CA LYS A 91 -3.70 4.53 12.70
C LYS A 91 -4.07 3.91 11.34
N PHE A 92 -3.39 4.28 10.26
CA PHE A 92 -3.66 3.71 8.95
C PHE A 92 -3.23 2.25 8.88
N VAL A 93 -2.06 1.93 9.43
CA VAL A 93 -1.57 0.53 9.52
C VAL A 93 -2.45 -0.30 10.43
N ALA A 94 -2.96 0.28 11.52
CA ALA A 94 -3.92 -0.38 12.40
C ALA A 94 -5.20 -0.77 11.65
N LYS A 95 -5.72 0.12 10.79
CA LYS A 95 -6.87 -0.18 9.94
C LYS A 95 -6.59 -1.31 8.94
N ILE A 96 -5.40 -1.33 8.31
CA ILE A 96 -4.99 -2.43 7.43
C ILE A 96 -4.92 -3.74 8.20
N ALA A 97 -4.38 -3.73 9.43
CA ALA A 97 -4.34 -4.90 10.29
C ALA A 97 -5.75 -5.43 10.65
N ASP A 98 -6.69 -4.53 10.96
CA ASP A 98 -8.09 -4.89 11.23
C ASP A 98 -8.77 -5.53 9.99
N GLU A 99 -8.47 -5.03 8.79
CA GLU A 99 -8.97 -5.61 7.54
C GLU A 99 -8.34 -6.99 7.29
N PHE A 100 -7.04 -7.14 7.53
CA PHE A 100 -6.32 -8.42 7.40
C PHE A 100 -6.84 -9.50 8.36
N GLN A 101 -7.20 -9.11 9.58
CA GLN A 101 -7.81 -10.03 10.54
C GLN A 101 -9.15 -10.60 10.04
N LYS A 102 -9.95 -9.77 9.35
CA LYS A 102 -11.29 -10.13 8.85
C LYS A 102 -11.28 -10.89 7.52
N PHE A 103 -10.21 -10.77 6.74
CA PHE A 103 -10.03 -11.46 5.45
C PHE A 103 -9.90 -12.97 5.61
#